data_AF-G1VVW6-F1
#
_entry.id   AF-G1VVW6-F1
#
_cell.length_a   1.000
_cell.length_b   1.000
_cell.length_c   1.000
_cell.angle_alpha   90.00
_cell.angle_beta   90.00
_cell.angle_gamma   90.00
#
_symmetry.space_group_name_H-M   'P 1'
#
loop_
_entity.id
_entity.type
_entity.pdbx_description
1 polymer ?
#
loop_
_entity_poly.entity_id
_entity_poly.type
_entity_poly.pdbx_seq_one_letter_code
_entity_poly.pdbx_strand_id
1 'polypeptide(L)'
;MSCGLQIHKQAVMIEYYLNQAVNKVRGQRNSSLADITMVYDQPIRLTAEILSELQDKERNETELKTIQDIKTKYCTYQGYILSQLDEEICEKLVDDLKRLSE
;
A
#
# COMPACT_ATOMS: atom_id res chain seq x y z
N MET A 1 -3.13 -12.03 -17.40
CA MET A 1 -3.81 -10.94 -16.67
C MET A 1 -2.71 -10.05 -16.10
N SER A 2 -2.62 -8.78 -16.50
CA SER A 2 -1.66 -7.86 -15.91
C SER A 2 -2.24 -7.36 -14.59
N CYS A 3 -1.62 -7.75 -13.49
CA CYS A 3 -1.99 -7.29 -12.17
C CYS A 3 -1.38 -5.89 -12.00
N GLY A 4 -2.20 -4.86 -12.16
CA GLY A 4 -1.78 -3.49 -11.88
C GLY A 4 -1.41 -3.34 -10.40
N LEU A 5 -0.61 -2.31 -10.10
CA LEU A 5 -0.33 -1.90 -8.73
C LEU A 5 -1.64 -1.58 -8.02
N GLN A 6 -1.93 -2.26 -6.90
CA GLN A 6 -3.06 -1.96 -6.03
C GLN A 6 -2.53 -1.65 -4.63
N ILE A 7 -3.10 -0.63 -4.03
CA ILE A 7 -2.78 -0.14 -2.68
C ILE A 7 -3.97 -0.37 -1.75
N HIS A 8 -3.70 -0.47 -0.46
CA HIS A 8 -4.68 -0.74 0.56
C HIS A 8 -5.49 0.52 0.88
N LYS A 9 -6.64 0.68 0.22
CA LYS A 9 -7.51 1.86 0.37
C LYS A 9 -7.82 2.20 1.83
N GLN A 10 -8.15 1.19 2.65
CA GLN A 10 -8.44 1.42 4.07
C GLN A 10 -7.22 1.91 4.87
N ALA A 11 -6.03 1.35 4.65
CA ALA A 11 -4.80 1.84 5.27
C ALA A 11 -4.56 3.33 4.98
N VAL A 12 -4.78 3.75 3.73
CA VAL A 12 -4.69 5.15 3.29
C VAL A 12 -5.70 6.04 4.04
N MET A 13 -6.96 5.60 4.16
CA MET A 13 -8.00 6.39 4.82
C MET A 13 -7.77 6.52 6.33
N ILE A 14 -7.36 5.42 6.99
CA ILE A 14 -7.01 5.42 8.42
C ILE A 14 -5.84 6.37 8.67
N GLU A 15 -4.77 6.26 7.89
CA GLU A 15 -3.61 7.15 7.97
C GLU A 15 -3.99 8.62 7.77
N TYR A 16 -4.83 8.91 6.79
CA TYR A 16 -5.30 10.26 6.49
C TYR A 16 -6.02 10.91 7.68
N TYR A 17 -7.07 10.27 8.20
CA TYR A 17 -7.86 10.86 9.30
C TYR A 17 -7.12 10.86 10.63
N LEU A 18 -6.28 9.85 10.89
CA LEU A 18 -5.43 9.84 12.07
C LEU A 18 -4.46 11.03 12.06
N ASN A 19 -3.82 11.30 10.92
CA ASN A 19 -2.96 12.47 10.75
C ASN A 19 -3.73 13.78 10.93
N GLN A 20 -4.98 13.88 10.45
CA GLN A 20 -5.81 15.07 10.69
C GLN A 20 -6.13 15.27 12.17
N ALA A 21 -6.57 14.22 12.87
CA ALA A 21 -6.88 14.27 14.30
C ALA A 21 -5.65 14.67 15.13
N VAL A 22 -4.48 14.10 14.82
CA VAL A 22 -3.20 14.46 15.44
C VAL A 22 -2.86 15.93 15.22
N ASN A 23 -3.00 16.42 13.98
CA ASN A 23 -2.71 17.81 13.64
C ASN A 23 -3.61 18.79 14.41
N LYS A 24 -4.90 18.45 14.59
CA LYS A 24 -5.86 19.23 15.37
C LYS A 24 -5.48 19.32 16.85
N VAL A 25 -5.02 18.22 17.45
CA VAL A 25 -4.66 18.17 18.89
C VAL A 25 -3.30 18.81 19.18
N ARG A 26 -2.29 18.58 18.33
CA ARG A 26 -0.88 18.89 18.66
C ARG A 26 -0.34 20.16 18.01
N GLY A 27 -1.06 20.79 17.08
CA GLY A 27 -0.63 22.04 16.45
C GLY A 27 0.72 21.92 15.73
N GLN A 28 0.69 21.41 14.51
CA GLN A 28 1.80 21.23 13.52
C GLN A 28 2.61 19.91 13.53
N ARG A 29 2.54 19.24 12.36
CA ARG A 29 3.62 18.70 11.49
C ARG A 29 4.70 17.79 12.11
N ASN A 30 4.32 16.78 12.88
CA ASN A 30 5.16 15.58 12.94
C ASN A 30 4.65 14.59 11.89
N SER A 31 5.27 14.68 10.71
CA SER A 31 4.98 13.96 9.46
C SER A 31 5.37 12.48 9.49
N SER A 32 5.25 11.82 10.64
CA SER A 32 5.82 10.49 10.87
C SER A 32 4.91 9.58 11.69
N LEU A 33 3.61 9.91 11.82
CA LEU A 33 2.77 9.32 12.86
C LEU A 33 1.86 8.18 12.41
N ALA A 34 1.77 7.90 11.13
CA ALA A 34 0.95 6.80 10.66
C ALA A 34 1.59 6.20 9.42
N ASP A 35 2.68 5.45 9.60
CA ASP A 35 3.33 4.69 8.52
C ASP A 35 2.50 3.44 8.14
N ILE A 36 1.18 3.54 8.20
CA ILE A 36 0.26 2.42 7.93
C ILE A 36 0.41 2.03 6.46
N THR A 37 0.44 3.02 5.56
CA THR A 37 0.74 2.77 4.14
C THR A 37 2.18 2.29 3.90
N MET A 38 3.15 2.60 4.76
CA MET A 38 4.49 2.00 4.62
C MET A 38 4.50 0.49 4.90
N VAL A 39 3.64 0.01 5.80
CA VAL A 39 3.55 -1.43 6.10
C VAL A 39 2.87 -2.19 4.95
N TYR A 40 1.76 -1.64 4.44
CA TYR A 40 0.93 -2.36 3.45
C TYR A 40 1.29 -2.03 1.99
N ASP A 41 1.62 -0.79 1.66
CA ASP A 41 1.71 -0.33 0.27
C ASP A 41 3.15 -0.16 -0.24
N GLN A 42 4.10 0.24 0.62
CA GLN A 42 5.47 0.51 0.19
C GLN A 42 6.21 -0.73 -0.34
N PRO A 43 6.12 -1.92 0.27
CA PRO A 43 6.72 -3.12 -0.30
C PRO A 43 6.18 -3.45 -1.70
N ILE A 44 4.87 -3.23 -1.90
CA ILE A 44 4.19 -3.48 -3.18
C ILE A 44 4.72 -2.53 -4.25
N ARG A 45 4.83 -1.23 -3.94
CA ARG A 45 5.37 -0.22 -4.84
C ARG A 45 6.82 -0.50 -5.23
N LEU A 46 7.68 -0.70 -4.24
CA LEU A 46 9.11 -0.94 -4.46
C LEU A 46 9.34 -2.18 -5.33
N THR A 47 8.58 -3.26 -5.08
CA THR A 47 8.72 -4.49 -5.86
C THR A 47 8.24 -4.28 -7.30
N ALA A 48 7.13 -3.58 -7.50
CA ALA A 48 6.62 -3.27 -8.84
C ALA A 48 7.60 -2.39 -9.65
N GLU A 49 8.22 -1.40 -9.00
CA GLU A 49 9.24 -0.53 -9.60
C GLU A 49 10.48 -1.33 -10.00
N ILE A 50 11.07 -2.09 -9.07
CA ILE A 50 12.28 -2.89 -9.32
C ILE A 50 12.03 -3.91 -10.44
N LEU A 51 10.91 -4.62 -10.42
CA LEU A 51 10.61 -5.62 -11.46
C LEU A 51 10.33 -4.99 -12.82
N SER A 52 9.89 -3.73 -12.87
CA SER A 52 9.71 -2.99 -14.13
C SER A 52 11.06 -2.51 -14.66
N GLU A 53 11.90 -1.94 -13.80
CA GLU A 53 13.26 -1.55 -14.18
C GLU A 53 14.11 -2.71 -14.66
N LEU A 54 14.03 -3.86 -13.99
CA LEU A 54 14.73 -5.08 -14.41
C LEU A 54 14.23 -5.55 -15.78
N GLN A 55 12.91 -5.55 -16.00
CA GLN A 55 12.34 -5.96 -17.28
C GLN A 55 12.77 -5.06 -18.44
N ASP A 56 12.88 -3.75 -18.21
CA ASP A 56 13.26 -2.79 -19.25
C ASP A 56 14.73 -2.91 -19.67
N LYS A 57 15.59 -3.31 -18.73
CA LYS A 57 17.03 -3.48 -18.92
C LYS A 57 17.41 -4.87 -19.45
N GLU A 58 16.58 -5.88 -19.18
CA GLU A 58 16.89 -7.27 -19.49
C GLU A 58 16.66 -7.61 -20.97
N ARG A 59 17.56 -8.40 -21.55
CA ARG A 59 17.50 -8.85 -22.95
C ARG A 59 17.46 -10.37 -23.07
N ASN A 60 17.85 -11.08 -22.01
CA ASN A 60 17.80 -12.54 -21.98
C ASN A 60 16.36 -13.02 -21.81
N GLU A 61 15.87 -13.84 -22.75
CA GLU A 61 14.50 -14.37 -22.72
C GLU A 61 14.20 -15.22 -21.48
N THR A 62 15.19 -15.95 -20.96
CA THR A 62 15.03 -16.79 -19.75
C THR A 62 14.88 -15.93 -18.51
N GLU A 63 15.64 -14.83 -18.43
CA GLU A 63 15.57 -13.88 -17.33
C GLU A 63 14.27 -13.05 -17.40
N LEU A 64 13.87 -12.62 -18.60
CA LEU A 64 12.58 -11.97 -18.82
C LEU A 64 11.40 -12.86 -18.39
N LYS A 65 11.45 -14.15 -18.73
CA LYS A 65 10.44 -15.12 -18.28
C LYS A 65 10.42 -15.26 -16.76
N THR A 66 11.60 -15.31 -16.14
CA THR A 66 11.73 -15.37 -14.67
C THR A 66 11.13 -14.12 -14.02
N ILE A 67 11.37 -12.93 -14.57
CA ILE A 67 10.79 -11.67 -14.09
C ILE A 67 9.26 -11.71 -14.19
N GLN A 68 8.71 -12.21 -15.30
CA GLN A 68 7.25 -12.37 -15.47
C GLN A 68 6.66 -13.38 -14.47
N ASP A 69 7.34 -14.48 -14.20
CA ASP A 69 6.93 -15.46 -13.20
C ASP A 69 6.93 -14.86 -11.79
N ILE A 70 7.93 -14.03 -11.46
CA ILE A 70 7.99 -13.29 -10.20
C ILE A 70 6.82 -12.30 -10.11
N LYS A 71 6.54 -11.51 -11.16
CA LYS A 71 5.39 -10.58 -11.20
C LYS A 71 4.07 -11.32 -10.94
N THR A 72 3.91 -12.50 -11.53
CA THR A 72 2.71 -13.32 -11.35
C THR A 72 2.55 -13.79 -9.90
N LYS A 73 3.62 -14.31 -9.28
CA LYS A 73 3.61 -14.72 -7.87
C LYS A 73 3.36 -13.53 -6.93
N TYR A 74 3.95 -12.39 -7.26
CA TYR A 74 3.82 -11.18 -6.46
C TYR A 74 2.41 -10.60 -6.49
N CYS A 75 1.69 -10.71 -7.61
CA CYS A 75 0.27 -10.35 -7.66
C CYS A 75 -0.57 -11.13 -6.64
N THR A 76 -0.33 -12.44 -6.49
CA THR A 76 -1.01 -13.26 -5.48
C THR A 76 -0.68 -12.78 -4.06
N TYR A 77 0.59 -12.47 -3.80
CA TYR A 77 1.02 -11.91 -2.52
C TYR A 77 0.37 -10.56 -2.20
N GLN A 78 0.29 -9.66 -3.19
CA GLN A 78 -0.42 -8.39 -3.10
C GLN A 78 -1.90 -8.62 -2.73
N GLY A 79 -2.57 -9.59 -3.36
CA GLY A 79 -3.93 -9.97 -3.00
C GLY A 79 -4.09 -10.38 -1.54
N TYR A 80 -3.13 -11.14 -0.98
CA TYR A 80 -3.16 -11.50 0.43
C TYR A 80 -3.01 -10.29 1.35
N ILE A 81 -2.06 -9.39 1.07
CA ILE A 81 -1.87 -8.16 1.86
C ILE A 81 -3.16 -7.34 1.89
N LEU A 82 -3.80 -7.15 0.73
CA LEU A 82 -5.02 -6.37 0.60
C LEU A 82 -6.23 -6.99 1.32
N SER A 83 -6.18 -8.29 1.62
CA SER A 83 -7.21 -8.99 2.39
C SER A 83 -6.95 -9.03 3.90
N GLN A 84 -5.81 -8.52 4.38
CA GLN A 84 -5.45 -8.61 5.81
C GLN A 84 -6.26 -7.67 6.69
N LEU A 85 -6.75 -6.56 6.15
CA LEU A 85 -7.61 -5.67 6.90
C LEU A 85 -9.06 -6.03 6.64
N ASP A 86 -9.78 -6.34 7.72
CA ASP A 86 -11.22 -6.49 7.69
C ASP A 86 -11.86 -5.16 7.28
N GLU A 87 -12.55 -5.16 6.13
CA GLU A 87 -13.11 -3.95 5.55
C GLU A 87 -14.16 -3.30 6.44
N GLU A 88 -15.00 -4.10 7.12
CA GLU A 88 -16.07 -3.60 7.98
C GLU A 88 -15.51 -2.95 9.25
N ILE A 89 -14.50 -3.57 9.88
CA ILE A 89 -13.80 -2.99 11.03
C ILE A 89 -13.08 -1.72 10.62
N CYS A 90 -12.42 -1.71 9.46
CA CYS A 90 -11.71 -0.53 8.98
C CYS A 90 -12.63 0.63 8.64
N GLU A 91 -13.78 0.37 8.03
CA GLU A 91 -14.78 1.41 7.75
C GLU A 91 -15.27 2.07 9.04
N LYS A 92 -15.61 1.27 10.06
CA LYS A 92 -16.00 1.79 11.38
C LYS A 92 -14.88 2.62 12.02
N LEU A 93 -13.64 2.14 11.94
CA LEU A 93 -12.47 2.87 12.45
C LEU A 93 -12.27 4.20 11.71
N VAL A 94 -12.42 4.21 10.39
CA VAL A 94 -12.34 5.42 9.56
C VAL A 94 -13.42 6.42 9.95
N ASP A 95 -14.66 5.96 10.15
CA ASP A 95 -15.77 6.81 10.59
C ASP A 95 -15.51 7.45 11.97
N ASP A 96 -14.97 6.68 12.91
CA ASP A 96 -14.63 7.19 14.24
C ASP A 96 -13.46 8.19 14.20
N LEU A 97 -12.42 7.91 13.40
CA LEU A 97 -11.30 8.84 13.20
C LEU A 97 -11.74 10.12 12.50
N LYS A 98 -12.66 10.02 11.55
CA LYS A 98 -13.25 11.17 10.86
C LYS A 98 -13.98 12.09 11.85
N ARG A 99 -14.79 11.54 12.75
CA ARG A 99 -15.48 12.32 13.80
C ARG A 99 -14.53 13.06 14.74
N LEU A 100 -13.33 12.53 14.97
CA LEU A 100 -12.32 13.17 15.81
C LEU A 100 -11.51 14.25 15.08
N SER A 101 -11.38 14.11 13.76
CA SER A 101 -10.61 15.03 12.91
C SER A 101 -11.41 16.25 12.47
N GLU A 102 -12.73 16.11 12.26
CA GLU A 102 -13.70 17.21 12.07
C GLU A 102 -13.92 17.98 13.38
#